data_AF-A0A529LNZ4-F1
#
_entry.id   AF-A0A529LNZ4-F1
#
_cell.length_a   1.000
_cell.length_b   1.000
_cell.length_c   1.000
_cell.angle_alpha   90.00
_cell.angle_beta   90.00
_cell.angle_gamma   90.00
#
_symmetry.space_group_name_H-M   'P 1'
#
loop_
_entity.id
_entity.type
_entity.pdbx_description
1 polymer ?
#
loop_
_entity_poly.entity_id
_entity_poly.type
_entity_poly.pdbx_seq_one_letter_code
_entity_poly.pdbx_strand_id
1 'polypeptide(L)'
;TMADLSEHIDAIDRPHIKAMYDTFHANIEEADPIGAYTKHRRNVVHIHISENDRGVPGRGNIPWTETFSAIRKSGYDDWLTIEAFGRSLKDLAAATKVWRDFSETPEAVYREGYRHIKSGWKKAA
;
A
#
# COMPACT_ATOMS: atom_id res chain seq x y z
N THR A 1 -12.55 -6.83 -1.18
CA THR A 1 -11.66 -7.01 -0.01
C THR A 1 -10.54 -7.99 -0.34
N MET A 2 -9.56 -8.17 0.54
CA MET A 2 -8.52 -9.20 0.45
C MET A 2 -9.11 -10.61 0.50
N ALA A 3 -10.23 -10.80 1.23
CA ALA A 3 -10.92 -12.07 1.28
C ALA A 3 -11.46 -12.47 -0.10
N ASP A 4 -12.23 -11.57 -0.74
CA ASP A 4 -12.80 -11.81 -2.07
C ASP A 4 -11.70 -12.03 -3.12
N LEU A 5 -10.62 -11.23 -3.07
CA LEU A 5 -9.49 -11.37 -3.98
C LEU A 5 -8.79 -12.72 -3.81
N SER A 6 -8.57 -13.16 -2.57
CA SER A 6 -7.97 -14.47 -2.30
C SER A 6 -8.84 -15.61 -2.80
N GLU A 7 -10.14 -15.58 -2.52
CA GLU A 7 -11.08 -16.60 -2.99
C GLU A 7 -11.08 -16.69 -4.52
N HIS A 8 -11.09 -15.54 -5.19
CA HIS A 8 -11.08 -15.49 -6.65
C HIS A 8 -9.78 -16.04 -7.25
N ILE A 9 -8.62 -15.69 -6.68
CA ILE A 9 -7.33 -16.21 -7.12
C ILE A 9 -7.24 -17.73 -6.91
N ASP A 10 -7.69 -18.21 -5.76
CA ASP A 10 -7.68 -19.63 -5.44
C ASP A 10 -8.60 -20.42 -6.40
N ALA A 11 -9.74 -19.84 -6.80
CA ALA A 11 -10.63 -20.43 -7.79
C ALA A 11 -10.06 -20.45 -9.22
N ILE A 12 -9.22 -19.46 -9.58
CA ILE A 12 -8.53 -19.43 -10.87
C ILE A 12 -7.46 -20.52 -10.95
N ASP A 13 -6.80 -20.84 -9.83
CA ASP A 13 -5.78 -21.88 -9.69
C ASP A 13 -4.67 -21.80 -10.76
N ARG A 14 -4.07 -20.62 -10.92
CA ARG A 14 -2.93 -20.40 -11.82
C ARG A 14 -1.73 -19.83 -11.07
N PRO A 15 -0.52 -20.39 -11.26
CA PRO A 15 0.67 -19.98 -10.50
C PRO A 15 1.12 -18.53 -10.79
N HIS A 16 0.73 -17.97 -11.94
CA HIS A 16 1.13 -16.63 -12.37
C HIS A 16 0.09 -15.54 -12.11
N ILE A 17 -1.08 -15.90 -11.56
CA ILE A 17 -2.12 -14.94 -11.17
C ILE A 17 -2.09 -14.83 -9.65
N LYS A 18 -1.74 -13.65 -9.15
CA LYS A 18 -1.47 -13.38 -7.73
C LYS A 18 -2.05 -12.03 -7.31
N ALA A 19 -2.10 -11.79 -6.01
CA ALA A 19 -2.66 -10.59 -5.40
C ALA A 19 -1.62 -9.49 -5.25
N MET A 20 -2.09 -8.25 -5.33
CA MET A 20 -1.41 -7.06 -4.85
C MET A 20 -2.17 -6.51 -3.63
N TYR A 21 -1.45 -6.09 -2.60
CA TYR A 21 -2.02 -5.39 -1.45
C TYR A 21 -1.71 -3.90 -1.54
N ASP A 22 -2.71 -3.06 -1.27
CA ASP A 22 -2.58 -1.60 -1.29
C ASP A 22 -3.16 -1.00 -0.01
N THR A 23 -2.35 -0.24 0.73
CA THR A 23 -2.74 0.32 2.02
C THR A 23 -3.84 1.37 1.94
N PHE A 24 -3.94 2.14 0.86
CA PHE A 24 -5.03 3.12 0.70
C PHE A 24 -6.38 2.40 0.58
N HIS A 25 -6.44 1.38 -0.29
CA HIS A 25 -7.67 0.64 -0.52
C HIS A 25 -8.06 -0.19 0.70
N ALA A 26 -7.09 -0.85 1.32
CA ALA A 26 -7.34 -1.63 2.53
C ALA A 26 -7.85 -0.76 3.68
N ASN A 27 -7.35 0.47 3.82
CA ASN A 27 -7.83 1.43 4.83
C ASN A 27 -9.31 1.82 4.67
N ILE A 28 -9.88 1.71 3.47
CA ILE A 28 -11.29 2.02 3.21
C ILE A 28 -12.15 0.77 3.36
N GLU A 29 -11.74 -0.32 2.73
CA GLU A 29 -12.60 -1.49 2.53
C GLU A 29 -12.47 -2.57 3.62
N GLU A 30 -11.35 -2.62 4.33
CA GLU A 30 -11.11 -3.63 5.36
C GLU A 30 -11.47 -3.09 6.74
N ALA A 31 -12.28 -3.83 7.50
CA ALA A 31 -12.54 -3.52 8.90
C ALA A 31 -11.28 -3.66 9.78
N ASP A 32 -10.37 -4.56 9.39
CA ASP A 32 -9.03 -4.75 9.97
C ASP A 32 -8.02 -4.94 8.82
N PRO A 33 -7.39 -3.85 8.33
CA PRO A 33 -6.44 -3.91 7.21
C PRO A 33 -5.23 -4.81 7.49
N ILE A 34 -4.76 -4.83 8.75
CA ILE A 34 -3.58 -5.62 9.15
C ILE A 34 -3.91 -7.10 9.20
N GLY A 35 -5.05 -7.45 9.78
CA GLY A 35 -5.59 -8.81 9.79
C GLY A 35 -5.90 -9.31 8.38
N ALA A 36 -6.47 -8.47 7.53
CA ALA A 36 -6.75 -8.79 6.12
C ALA A 36 -5.48 -9.14 5.35
N TYR A 37 -4.43 -8.31 5.44
CA TYR A 37 -3.12 -8.64 4.86
C TYR A 37 -2.58 -9.96 5.41
N THR A 38 -2.56 -10.12 6.73
CA THR A 38 -1.93 -11.27 7.39
C THR A 38 -2.61 -12.59 7.02
N LYS A 39 -3.96 -12.62 7.02
CA LYS A 39 -4.76 -13.80 6.67
C LYS A 39 -4.60 -14.21 5.20
N HIS A 40 -4.38 -13.24 4.31
CA HIS A 40 -4.36 -13.45 2.86
C HIS A 40 -2.95 -13.38 2.24
N ARG A 41 -1.91 -13.23 3.08
CA ARG A 41 -0.50 -13.10 2.69
C ARG A 41 -0.04 -14.07 1.61
N ARG A 42 -0.47 -15.34 1.67
CA ARG A 42 -0.04 -16.40 0.75
C ARG A 42 -0.25 -16.05 -0.73
N ASN A 43 -1.24 -15.21 -1.03
CA ASN A 43 -1.56 -14.79 -2.39
C ASN A 43 -0.86 -13.49 -2.79
N VAL A 44 -0.33 -12.72 -1.83
CA VAL A 44 0.25 -11.40 -2.06
C VAL A 44 1.70 -11.51 -2.56
N VAL A 45 1.97 -10.91 -3.71
CA VAL A 45 3.32 -10.82 -4.31
C VAL A 45 3.76 -9.40 -4.60
N HIS A 46 2.88 -8.41 -4.44
CA HIS A 46 3.22 -7.00 -4.61
C HIS A 46 2.51 -6.14 -3.56
N ILE A 47 3.19 -5.09 -3.11
CA ILE A 47 2.67 -4.17 -2.08
C ILE A 47 2.85 -2.73 -2.52
N HIS A 48 1.74 -2.01 -2.56
CA HIS A 48 1.73 -0.55 -2.59
C HIS A 48 1.70 0.03 -1.18
N ILE A 49 2.61 0.97 -0.95
CA ILE A 49 2.69 1.88 0.19
C ILE A 49 2.03 3.18 -0.25
N SER A 50 0.72 3.27 -0.05
CA SER A 50 -0.09 4.44 -0.37
C SER A 50 -0.75 5.00 0.90
N GLU A 51 -0.57 6.29 1.13
CA GLU A 51 -1.17 6.96 2.29
C GLU A 51 -2.70 7.05 2.14
N ASN A 52 -3.42 7.27 3.24
CA ASN A 52 -4.89 7.31 3.24
C ASN A 52 -5.51 8.38 2.32
N ASP A 53 -4.74 9.42 1.99
CA ASP A 53 -5.12 10.48 1.06
C ASP A 53 -4.34 10.39 -0.27
N ARG A 54 -3.53 9.35 -0.43
CA ARG A 54 -2.58 9.10 -1.53
C ARG A 54 -1.50 10.18 -1.70
N GLY A 55 -1.22 10.92 -0.64
CA GLY A 55 -0.10 11.85 -0.53
C GLY A 55 1.22 11.17 -0.18
N VAL A 56 2.08 11.91 0.52
CA VAL A 56 3.39 11.40 0.96
C VAL A 56 3.21 10.34 2.05
N PRO A 57 3.69 9.10 1.87
CA PRO A 57 3.60 8.06 2.91
C PRO A 57 4.20 8.49 4.24
N GLY A 58 3.43 8.30 5.31
CA GLY A 58 3.80 8.66 6.68
C GLY A 58 3.30 10.02 7.14
N ARG A 59 2.59 10.78 6.30
CA ARG A 59 1.96 12.07 6.67
C ARG A 59 0.46 11.95 6.97
N GLY A 60 -0.13 10.76 6.86
CA GLY A 60 -1.55 10.52 7.05
C GLY A 60 -1.87 9.64 8.27
N ASN A 61 -2.89 8.80 8.13
CA ASN A 61 -3.43 8.00 9.24
C ASN A 61 -3.33 6.48 9.06
N ILE A 62 -2.65 5.99 8.00
CA ILE A 62 -2.36 4.56 7.90
C ILE A 62 -1.55 4.11 9.14
N PRO A 63 -1.90 2.97 9.79
CA PRO A 63 -1.18 2.43 10.94
C PRO A 63 0.15 1.81 10.50
N TRP A 64 1.13 2.66 10.18
CA TRP A 64 2.39 2.25 9.54
C TRP A 64 3.24 1.33 10.40
N THR A 65 3.26 1.53 11.73
CA THR A 65 4.02 0.67 12.65
C THR A 65 3.55 -0.78 12.55
N GLU A 66 2.24 -0.99 12.64
CA GLU A 66 1.57 -2.28 12.55
C GLU A 66 1.68 -2.86 11.15
N THR A 67 1.54 -2.02 10.12
CA THR A 67 1.66 -2.39 8.70
C THR A 67 3.05 -2.96 8.41
N PHE A 68 4.13 -2.24 8.73
CA PHE A 68 5.49 -2.74 8.51
C PHE A 68 5.79 -3.97 9.37
N SER A 69 5.28 -4.03 10.61
CA SER A 69 5.44 -5.20 11.48
C SER A 69 4.80 -6.44 10.86
N ALA A 70 3.56 -6.34 10.37
CA ALA A 70 2.84 -7.45 9.75
C ALA A 70 3.52 -7.90 8.45
N ILE A 71 3.89 -6.96 7.58
CA ILE A 71 4.59 -7.27 6.33
C ILE A 71 5.90 -8.00 6.62
N ARG A 72 6.73 -7.47 7.53
CA ARG A 72 8.02 -8.06 7.85
C ARG A 72 7.91 -9.44 8.53
N LYS A 73 7.01 -9.59 9.51
CA LYS A 73 6.75 -10.88 10.18
C LYS A 73 6.21 -11.94 9.23
N SER A 74 5.55 -11.53 8.14
CA SER A 74 5.04 -12.44 7.12
C SER A 74 6.13 -13.04 6.22
N GLY A 75 7.39 -12.61 6.35
CA GLY A 75 8.50 -13.04 5.50
C GLY A 75 8.41 -12.48 4.07
N TYR A 76 7.69 -11.38 3.85
CA TYR A 76 7.74 -10.66 2.58
C TYR A 76 9.10 -10.01 2.40
N ASP A 77 9.77 -10.32 1.29
CA ASP A 77 11.15 -9.90 0.97
C ASP A 77 11.25 -9.36 -0.47
N ASP A 78 10.17 -8.73 -0.94
CA ASP A 78 10.09 -8.13 -2.27
C ASP A 78 9.80 -6.61 -2.17
N TRP A 79 9.50 -5.95 -3.28
CA TRP A 79 9.35 -4.51 -3.34
C TRP A 79 8.21 -3.97 -2.48
N LEU A 80 8.51 -2.88 -1.76
CA LEU A 80 7.52 -1.97 -1.18
C LEU A 80 7.47 -0.72 -2.08
N THR A 81 6.44 -0.60 -2.90
CA THR A 81 6.34 0.43 -3.93
C THR A 81 5.52 1.62 -3.43
N ILE A 82 6.01 2.85 -3.59
CA ILE A 82 5.22 4.03 -3.29
C ILE A 82 4.19 4.25 -4.42
N GLU A 83 2.91 4.25 -4.08
CA GLU A 83 1.86 4.78 -4.95
C GLU A 83 1.33 6.09 -4.36
N ALA A 84 1.48 7.19 -5.10
CA ALA A 84 1.02 8.51 -4.70
C ALA A 84 0.58 9.32 -5.92
N PHE A 85 -0.29 10.31 -5.71
CA PHE A 85 -0.83 11.12 -6.80
C PHE A 85 -0.58 12.60 -6.62
N GLY A 86 -0.62 13.31 -7.75
CA GLY A 86 -0.58 14.76 -7.83
C GLY A 86 -1.32 15.24 -9.07
N ARG A 87 -1.33 16.55 -9.28
CA ARG A 87 -2.08 17.19 -10.38
C ARG A 87 -1.30 17.31 -11.70
N SER A 88 -0.10 16.73 -11.78
CA SER A 88 0.79 16.83 -12.95
C SER A 88 0.22 16.13 -14.20
N LEU A 89 -0.56 15.06 -14.02
CA LEU A 89 -1.22 14.32 -15.10
C LEU A 89 -2.73 14.52 -15.00
N LYS A 90 -3.29 15.40 -15.84
CA LYS A 90 -4.70 15.85 -15.74
C LYS A 90 -5.71 14.70 -15.79
N ASP A 91 -5.55 13.78 -16.73
CA ASP A 91 -6.49 12.66 -16.90
C ASP A 91 -6.43 11.69 -15.73
N LEU A 92 -5.22 11.40 -15.23
CA LEU A 92 -5.04 10.57 -14.06
C LEU A 92 -5.62 11.23 -12.81
N ALA A 93 -5.34 12.53 -12.61
CA ALA A 93 -5.89 13.29 -11.49
C ALA A 93 -7.43 13.32 -11.50
N ALA A 94 -8.05 13.45 -12.69
CA ALA A 94 -9.51 13.41 -12.83
C ALA A 94 -10.09 12.01 -12.54
N ALA A 95 -9.40 10.96 -12.97
CA ALA A 95 -9.77 9.58 -12.72
C ALA A 95 -9.67 9.23 -11.23
N THR A 96 -8.62 9.68 -10.55
CA THR A 96 -8.36 9.40 -9.12
C THR A 96 -8.88 10.46 -8.16
N LYS A 97 -9.68 11.41 -8.66
CA LYS A 97 -10.36 12.44 -7.85
C LYS A 97 -9.39 13.30 -7.01
N VAL A 98 -8.27 13.67 -7.63
CA VAL A 98 -7.21 14.48 -7.01
C VAL A 98 -7.55 15.97 -7.15
N TRP A 99 -8.09 16.55 -6.08
CA TRP A 99 -8.57 17.95 -6.07
C TRP A 99 -7.61 18.94 -5.41
N ARG A 100 -6.60 18.46 -4.69
CA ARG A 100 -5.62 19.27 -3.95
C ARG A 100 -4.20 18.80 -4.23
N ASP A 101 -3.23 19.65 -3.91
CA ASP A 101 -1.84 19.22 -3.81
C ASP A 101 -1.63 18.48 -2.48
N PHE A 102 -0.91 17.36 -2.54
CA PHE A 102 -0.58 16.54 -1.37
C PHE A 102 0.86 16.74 -0.89
N SER A 103 1.69 17.37 -1.72
CA SER A 103 3.06 17.71 -1.42
C SER A 103 3.44 19.05 -2.03
N GLU A 104 4.40 19.69 -1.38
CA GLU A 104 5.08 20.90 -1.81
C GLU A 104 5.85 20.72 -3.11
N THR A 105 6.40 19.51 -3.33
CA THR A 105 7.16 19.14 -4.53
C THR A 105 7.00 17.66 -4.86
N PRO A 106 7.23 17.23 -6.12
CA PRO A 106 7.33 15.82 -6.46
C PRO A 106 8.43 15.08 -5.67
N GLU A 107 9.52 15.77 -5.35
CA GLU A 107 10.65 15.23 -4.59
C GLU A 107 10.27 14.80 -3.18
N ALA A 108 9.38 15.55 -2.53
CA ALA A 108 8.91 15.24 -1.19
C ALA A 108 8.29 13.83 -1.14
N VAL A 109 7.51 13.46 -2.16
CA VAL A 109 6.85 12.14 -2.27
C VAL A 109 7.87 11.00 -2.18
N TYR A 110 8.86 10.97 -3.06
CA TYR A 110 9.77 9.84 -3.15
C TYR A 110 10.90 9.91 -2.11
N ARG A 111 11.39 11.10 -1.73
CA ARG A 111 12.46 11.22 -0.73
C ARG A 111 11.96 10.96 0.68
N GLU A 112 10.79 11.46 1.04
CA GLU A 112 10.21 11.22 2.36
C GLU A 112 9.59 9.85 2.46
N GLY A 113 8.84 9.41 1.43
CA GLY A 113 8.31 8.06 1.37
C GLY A 113 9.42 7.01 1.48
N TYR A 114 10.55 7.18 0.77
CA TYR A 114 11.70 6.27 0.91
C TYR A 114 12.26 6.25 2.34
N ARG A 115 12.45 7.43 2.96
CA ARG A 115 12.92 7.52 4.36
C ARG A 115 11.93 6.85 5.32
N HIS A 116 10.64 7.05 5.10
CA HIS A 116 9.56 6.46 5.88
C HIS A 116 9.60 4.93 5.79
N ILE A 117 9.63 4.37 4.58
CA ILE A 117 9.75 2.92 4.34
C ILE A 117 11.01 2.38 5.01
N LYS A 118 12.18 2.98 4.78
CA LYS A 118 13.45 2.49 5.35
C LYS A 118 13.46 2.51 6.88
N SER A 119 12.94 3.57 7.48
CA SER A 119 12.86 3.73 8.94
C SER A 119 11.85 2.76 9.55
N GLY A 120 10.65 2.68 8.98
CA GLY A 120 9.59 1.77 9.40
C GLY A 120 10.02 0.31 9.29
N TRP A 121 10.63 -0.06 8.17
CA TRP A 121 11.18 -1.39 7.96
C TRP A 121 12.21 -1.74 9.03
N LYS A 122 13.19 -0.85 9.30
CA LYS A 122 14.21 -1.07 10.34
C LYS A 122 13.60 -1.26 11.74
N LYS A 123 12.58 -0.46 12.09
CA LYS A 123 11.91 -0.54 13.40
C LYS A 123 11.04 -1.79 13.57
N ALA A 124 10.57 -2.37 12.46
CA ALA A 124 9.83 -3.62 12.46
C ALA A 124 10.71 -4.88 12.67
N ALA A 125 12.03 -4.70 12.85
CA ALA A 125 13.01 -5.77 13.12
C ALA A 125 12.78 -6.46 14.46
#